data_AF-A0A3B8WAX2-F1
#
_entry.id   AF-A0A3B8WAX2-F1
#
_cell.length_a   1.000
_cell.length_b   1.000
_cell.length_c   1.000
_cell.angle_alpha   90.00
_cell.angle_beta   90.00
_cell.angle_gamma   90.00
#
_symmetry.space_group_name_H-M   'P 1'
#
loop_
_entity.id
_entity.type
_entity.pdbx_description
1 polymer ?
#
loop_
_entity_poly.entity_id
_entity_poly.type
_entity_poly.pdbx_seq_one_letter_code
_entity_poly.pdbx_strand_id
1 'polypeptide(L)'
;MKTVVSVSQGSSEYDYELETTFLEQPFRIIRVGTDGNLERAEAVLDSVCGEADAIGLSMIHDHYQVGREQLEHPDTARLEACIPDKPVTTGAGLRGILQEWAVRHTQTELGHFFDNARVLFLNGQAGYRIAKALSEHTDNLFFADPYLDFGVPRLLTSLRQLETYTSLTAPVTFRPAAVKL
;
A
#
# COMPACT_ATOMS: atom_id res chain seq x y z
N MET A 1 -0.89 28.53 -4.50
CA MET A 1 -1.72 27.34 -4.79
C MET A 1 -0.80 26.14 -4.76
N LYS A 2 -1.19 25.05 -4.10
CA LYS A 2 -0.37 23.84 -4.00
C LYS A 2 -0.74 22.84 -5.10
N THR A 3 0.23 22.21 -5.74
CA THR A 3 0.02 21.25 -6.82
C THR A 3 0.30 19.83 -6.33
N VAL A 4 -0.68 18.94 -6.45
CA VAL A 4 -0.53 17.51 -6.14
C VAL A 4 -0.74 16.72 -7.41
N VAL A 5 0.20 15.85 -7.74
CA VAL A 5 0.13 15.00 -8.94
C VAL A 5 0.03 13.54 -8.53
N SER A 6 -1.02 12.87 -8.97
CA SER A 6 -1.21 11.43 -8.83
C SER A 6 -0.79 10.74 -10.13
N VAL A 7 0.34 10.02 -10.09
CA VAL A 7 0.80 9.17 -11.19
C VAL A 7 0.25 7.77 -10.94
N SER A 8 -0.64 7.33 -11.82
CA SER A 8 -1.44 6.12 -11.67
C SER A 8 -1.02 5.08 -12.70
N GLN A 9 -0.74 3.84 -12.27
CA GLN A 9 -0.59 2.70 -13.20
C GLN A 9 -1.89 2.30 -13.90
N GLY A 10 -3.02 2.90 -13.53
CA GLY A 10 -4.29 2.73 -14.23
C GLY A 10 -4.36 3.41 -15.60
N SER A 11 -5.49 3.20 -16.27
CA SER A 11 -5.79 3.77 -17.59
C SER A 11 -5.73 5.30 -17.61
N SER A 12 -5.18 5.86 -18.68
CA SER A 12 -5.16 7.31 -18.96
C SER A 12 -6.51 7.87 -19.37
N GLU A 13 -7.51 7.02 -19.64
CA GLU A 13 -8.89 7.46 -19.92
C GLU A 13 -9.56 8.16 -18.73
N TYR A 14 -9.04 7.94 -17.51
CA TYR A 14 -9.52 8.56 -16.27
C TYR A 14 -8.63 9.72 -15.80
N ASP A 15 -7.85 10.29 -16.71
CA ASP A 15 -7.04 11.47 -16.41
C ASP A 15 -7.94 12.67 -16.15
N TYR A 16 -7.58 13.44 -15.12
CA TYR A 16 -8.32 14.63 -14.75
C TYR A 16 -7.42 15.68 -14.12
N GLU A 17 -7.91 16.90 -14.17
CA GLU A 17 -7.36 18.04 -13.46
C GLU A 17 -8.52 18.76 -12.78
N LEU A 18 -8.35 19.06 -11.49
CA LEU A 18 -9.32 19.82 -10.72
C LEU A 18 -8.65 20.77 -9.75
N GLU A 19 -9.32 21.87 -9.47
CA GLU A 19 -8.98 22.78 -8.40
C GLU A 19 -9.98 22.64 -7.26
N THR A 20 -9.48 22.56 -6.03
CA THR A 20 -10.32 22.40 -4.83
C THR A 20 -9.66 23.06 -3.63
N THR A 21 -10.37 23.16 -2.51
CA THR A 21 -9.86 23.72 -1.25
C THR A 21 -9.88 22.64 -0.17
N PHE A 22 -8.72 22.39 0.44
CA PHE A 22 -8.58 21.54 1.62
C PHE A 22 -8.01 22.34 2.77
N LEU A 23 -8.61 22.23 3.97
CA LEU A 23 -8.16 22.95 5.16
C LEU A 23 -7.93 24.45 4.89
N GLU A 24 -8.86 25.08 4.17
CA GLU A 24 -8.81 26.51 3.77
C GLU A 24 -7.64 26.89 2.83
N GLN A 25 -6.94 25.91 2.25
CA GLN A 25 -5.87 26.12 1.27
C GLN A 25 -6.27 25.63 -0.12
N PRO A 26 -5.98 26.41 -1.19
CA PRO A 26 -6.28 26.00 -2.56
C PRO A 26 -5.26 25.00 -3.11
N PHE A 27 -5.77 23.91 -3.67
CA PHE A 27 -5.03 22.82 -4.30
C PHE A 27 -5.42 22.66 -5.77
N ARG A 28 -4.41 22.43 -6.61
CA ARG A 28 -4.54 21.89 -7.97
C ARG A 28 -4.18 20.41 -7.90
N ILE A 29 -5.11 19.54 -8.29
CA ILE A 29 -4.94 18.09 -8.25
C ILE A 29 -5.00 17.56 -9.68
N ILE A 30 -3.94 16.87 -10.07
CA ILE A 30 -3.77 16.31 -11.41
C ILE A 30 -3.63 14.80 -11.24
N ARG A 31 -4.36 14.01 -12.02
CA ARG A 31 -4.17 12.57 -12.12
C ARG A 31 -3.77 12.20 -13.54
N VAL A 32 -2.63 11.53 -13.67
CA VAL A 32 -2.09 11.06 -14.95
C VAL A 32 -1.95 9.54 -14.93
N GLY A 33 -2.56 8.88 -15.90
CA GLY A 33 -2.53 7.43 -16.09
C GLY A 33 -1.36 7.02 -16.98
N THR A 34 -0.74 5.90 -16.63
CA THR A 34 0.43 5.36 -17.34
C THR A 34 0.11 4.06 -18.07
N ASP A 35 -1.14 3.61 -18.04
CA ASP A 35 -1.64 2.41 -18.74
C ASP A 35 -0.84 1.14 -18.41
N GLY A 36 -0.39 1.02 -17.15
CA GLY A 36 0.44 -0.08 -16.66
C GLY A 36 1.90 -0.06 -17.13
N ASN A 37 2.33 1.00 -17.81
CA ASN A 37 3.71 1.14 -18.30
C ASN A 37 4.57 1.93 -17.30
N LEU A 38 5.56 1.24 -16.71
CA LEU A 38 6.51 1.82 -15.77
C LEU A 38 7.42 2.89 -16.39
N GLU A 39 7.90 2.70 -17.61
CA GLU A 39 8.76 3.69 -18.29
C GLU A 39 7.97 4.98 -18.57
N ARG A 40 6.69 4.85 -18.91
CA ARG A 40 5.79 6.00 -19.03
C ARG A 40 5.58 6.68 -17.68
N ALA A 41 5.47 5.92 -16.59
CA ALA A 41 5.37 6.49 -15.25
C ALA A 41 6.62 7.32 -14.91
N GLU A 42 7.82 6.82 -15.18
CA GLU A 42 9.07 7.57 -15.00
C GLU A 42 9.09 8.86 -15.82
N ALA A 43 8.69 8.81 -17.08
CA ALA A 43 8.63 9.99 -17.95
C ALA A 43 7.61 11.04 -17.45
N VAL A 44 6.48 10.59 -16.90
CA VAL A 44 5.50 11.48 -16.27
C VAL A 44 6.07 12.08 -14.98
N LEU A 45 6.76 11.30 -14.15
CA LEU A 45 7.37 11.82 -12.92
C LEU A 45 8.40 12.90 -13.24
N ASP A 46 9.24 12.70 -14.26
CA ASP A 46 10.22 13.71 -14.71
C ASP A 46 9.53 15.00 -15.19
N SER A 47 8.44 14.88 -15.95
CA SER A 47 7.74 16.05 -16.48
C SER A 47 7.02 16.89 -15.42
N VAL A 48 6.52 16.24 -14.35
CA VAL A 48 5.73 16.92 -13.30
C VAL A 48 6.56 17.28 -12.06
N CYS A 49 7.78 16.74 -11.91
CA CYS A 49 8.63 16.97 -10.74
C CYS A 49 8.86 18.46 -10.47
N GLY A 50 9.05 19.27 -11.52
CA GLY A 50 9.28 20.72 -11.37
C GLY A 50 8.09 21.48 -10.77
N GLU A 51 6.86 21.06 -11.06
CA GLU A 51 5.63 21.77 -10.66
C GLU A 51 4.90 21.17 -9.46
N ALA A 52 5.13 19.89 -9.15
CA ALA A 52 4.44 19.19 -8.07
C ALA A 52 5.01 19.57 -6.69
N ASP A 53 4.15 19.94 -5.73
CA ASP A 53 4.50 20.06 -4.31
C ASP A 53 4.51 18.69 -3.62
N ALA A 54 3.70 17.74 -4.07
CA ALA A 54 3.65 16.36 -3.61
C ALA A 54 3.18 15.41 -4.71
N ILE A 55 3.63 14.16 -4.65
CA ILE A 55 3.34 13.14 -5.66
C ILE A 55 2.68 11.92 -5.00
N GLY A 56 1.56 11.49 -5.56
CA GLY A 56 0.88 10.25 -5.23
C GLY A 56 1.19 9.17 -6.26
N LEU A 57 1.64 7.99 -5.84
CA LEU A 57 1.73 6.82 -6.71
C LEU A 57 0.48 5.95 -6.50
N SER A 58 -0.33 5.80 -7.54
CA SER A 58 -1.61 5.08 -7.48
C SER A 58 -1.57 3.78 -8.29
N MET A 59 -2.39 2.80 -7.88
CA MET A 59 -2.48 1.49 -8.53
C MET A 59 -1.13 0.75 -8.61
N ILE A 60 -0.24 1.03 -7.67
CA ILE A 60 1.03 0.35 -7.48
C ILE A 60 1.01 -0.36 -6.12
N HIS A 61 1.82 -1.40 -5.97
CA HIS A 61 2.01 -2.06 -4.68
C HIS A 61 2.73 -1.14 -3.68
N ASP A 62 2.43 -1.31 -2.41
CA ASP A 62 3.09 -0.55 -1.35
C ASP A 62 4.35 -1.26 -0.87
N HIS A 63 5.19 -0.52 -0.15
CA HIS A 63 6.13 -1.15 0.78
C HIS A 63 5.34 -1.77 1.93
N TYR A 64 5.67 -3.01 2.29
CA TYR A 64 4.98 -3.73 3.37
C TYR A 64 5.86 -3.81 4.61
N GLN A 65 5.22 -3.76 5.78
CA GLN A 65 5.88 -4.05 7.05
C GLN A 65 5.13 -5.18 7.74
N VAL A 66 5.80 -6.32 7.90
CA VAL A 66 5.25 -7.53 8.52
C VAL A 66 6.11 -7.90 9.71
N GLY A 67 5.63 -7.55 10.91
CA GLY A 67 6.42 -7.66 12.12
C GLY A 67 7.70 -6.82 12.04
N ARG A 68 8.86 -7.49 11.97
CA ARG A 68 10.18 -6.86 11.84
C ARG A 68 10.67 -6.77 10.40
N GLU A 69 10.05 -7.50 9.47
CA GLU A 69 10.45 -7.51 8.08
C GLU A 69 9.86 -6.30 7.35
N GLN A 70 10.72 -5.59 6.63
CA GLN A 70 10.33 -4.53 5.71
C GLN A 70 10.53 -5.06 4.29
N LEU A 71 9.43 -5.12 3.53
CA LEU A 71 9.42 -5.61 2.16
C LEU A 71 9.30 -4.42 1.22
N GLU A 72 10.35 -4.17 0.45
CA GLU A 72 10.33 -3.12 -0.54
C GLU A 72 9.83 -3.65 -1.88
N HIS A 73 8.76 -3.04 -2.40
CA HIS A 73 8.29 -3.38 -3.73
C HIS A 73 9.21 -2.73 -4.79
N PRO A 74 9.80 -3.50 -5.71
CA PRO A 74 10.85 -3.02 -6.61
C PRO A 74 10.37 -1.90 -7.53
N ASP A 75 9.14 -1.99 -8.04
CA ASP A 75 8.58 -0.98 -8.94
C ASP A 75 8.34 0.35 -8.20
N THR A 76 7.92 0.28 -6.94
CA THR A 76 7.65 1.47 -6.12
C THR A 76 8.95 2.15 -5.73
N ALA A 77 9.93 1.37 -5.26
CA ALA A 77 11.28 1.85 -4.98
C ALA A 77 11.93 2.49 -6.22
N ARG A 78 11.71 1.89 -7.41
CA ARG A 78 12.19 2.43 -8.69
C ARG A 78 11.60 3.81 -9.00
N LEU A 79 10.29 3.98 -8.85
CA LEU A 79 9.62 5.26 -9.09
C LEU A 79 9.96 6.32 -8.04
N GLU A 80 10.06 5.94 -6.77
CA GLU A 80 10.48 6.84 -5.69
C GLU A 80 11.92 7.34 -5.91
N ALA A 81 12.82 6.48 -6.42
CA ALA A 81 14.20 6.85 -6.74
C ALA A 81 14.32 7.87 -7.88
N CYS A 82 13.31 8.02 -8.76
CA CYS A 82 13.32 9.03 -9.82
C CYS A 82 13.15 10.46 -9.30
N ILE A 83 12.60 10.63 -8.09
CA ILE A 83 12.19 11.94 -7.55
C ILE A 83 12.55 12.07 -6.05
N PRO A 84 13.83 11.93 -5.69
CA PRO A 84 14.27 11.87 -4.29
C PRO A 84 13.98 13.16 -3.50
N ASP A 85 13.84 14.29 -4.19
CA ASP A 85 13.65 15.62 -3.57
C ASP A 85 12.17 15.97 -3.33
N LYS A 86 11.23 15.10 -3.70
CA LYS A 86 9.79 15.36 -3.59
C LYS A 86 9.13 14.46 -2.54
N PRO A 87 8.12 14.96 -1.82
CA PRO A 87 7.27 14.10 -1.00
C PRO A 87 6.48 13.14 -1.89
N VAL A 88 6.78 11.84 -1.78
CA VAL A 88 6.08 10.77 -2.49
C VAL A 88 5.28 9.93 -1.51
N THR A 89 4.09 9.51 -1.93
CA THR A 89 3.29 8.57 -1.14
C THR A 89 2.43 7.68 -2.01
N THR A 90 2.23 6.43 -1.59
CA THR A 90 1.19 5.56 -2.14
C THR A 90 -0.14 5.65 -1.37
N GLY A 91 -0.16 6.42 -0.28
CA GLY A 91 -1.28 6.47 0.67
C GLY A 91 -1.31 5.32 1.68
N ALA A 92 -0.34 4.38 1.64
CA ALA A 92 -0.28 3.23 2.55
C ALA A 92 -0.37 3.62 4.04
N GLY A 93 0.34 4.68 4.44
CA GLY A 93 0.37 5.14 5.83
C GLY A 93 -0.99 5.60 6.34
N LEU A 94 -1.67 6.48 5.57
CA LEU A 94 -3.00 6.96 5.90
C LEU A 94 -4.02 5.82 5.90
N ARG A 95 -3.97 4.94 4.89
CA ARG A 95 -4.84 3.76 4.79
C ARG A 95 -4.67 2.84 6.01
N GLY A 96 -3.43 2.58 6.43
CA GLY A 96 -3.16 1.77 7.62
C GLY A 96 -3.77 2.36 8.89
N ILE A 97 -3.60 3.67 9.12
CA ILE A 97 -4.19 4.37 10.27
C ILE A 97 -5.72 4.27 10.25
N LEU A 98 -6.34 4.58 9.10
CA LEU A 98 -7.79 4.58 8.96
C LEU A 98 -8.40 3.19 9.11
N GLN A 99 -7.73 2.14 8.60
CA GLN A 99 -8.17 0.77 8.74
C GLN A 99 -8.10 0.28 10.19
N GLU A 100 -6.99 0.53 10.89
CA GLU A 100 -6.85 0.20 12.31
C GLU A 100 -7.92 0.93 13.15
N TRP A 101 -8.13 2.22 12.87
CA TRP A 101 -9.17 3.00 13.53
C TRP A 101 -10.57 2.45 13.25
N ALA A 102 -10.89 2.11 12.00
CA ALA A 102 -12.20 1.60 11.62
C ALA A 102 -12.54 0.29 12.34
N VAL A 103 -11.59 -0.63 12.49
CA VAL A 103 -11.79 -1.88 13.24
C VAL A 103 -12.13 -1.59 14.70
N ARG A 104 -11.29 -0.81 15.39
CA ARG A 104 -11.48 -0.50 16.82
C ARG A 104 -12.75 0.31 17.08
N HIS A 105 -13.06 1.25 16.18
CA HIS A 105 -14.29 2.04 16.23
C HIS A 105 -15.52 1.14 16.05
N THR A 106 -15.53 0.25 15.06
CA THR A 106 -16.63 -0.70 14.84
C THR A 106 -16.84 -1.63 16.03
N GLN A 107 -15.76 -2.17 16.60
CA GLN A 107 -15.84 -3.00 17.81
C GLN A 107 -16.50 -2.25 18.98
N THR A 108 -16.16 -0.97 19.15
CA THR A 108 -16.66 -0.14 20.25
C THR A 108 -18.11 0.26 20.04
N GLU A 109 -18.46 0.76 18.85
CA GLU A 109 -19.80 1.28 18.55
C GLU A 109 -20.86 0.20 18.45
N LEU A 110 -20.52 -0.95 17.83
CA LEU A 110 -21.48 -2.03 17.62
C LEU A 110 -21.48 -3.06 18.76
N GLY A 111 -20.46 -3.03 19.63
CA GLY A 111 -20.31 -3.92 20.78
C GLY A 111 -20.06 -5.38 20.38
N HIS A 112 -18.84 -5.87 20.60
CA HIS A 112 -18.47 -7.28 20.38
C HIS A 112 -18.60 -7.76 18.92
N PHE A 113 -18.51 -6.84 17.95
CA PHE A 113 -18.76 -7.15 16.54
C PHE A 113 -17.82 -8.22 15.97
N PHE A 114 -16.56 -8.21 16.38
CA PHE A 114 -15.55 -9.15 15.89
C PHE A 114 -15.30 -10.35 16.81
N ASP A 115 -16.05 -10.48 17.91
CA ASP A 115 -15.86 -11.58 18.86
C ASP A 115 -16.10 -12.92 18.16
N ASN A 116 -15.11 -13.81 18.21
CA ASN A 116 -15.12 -15.13 17.54
C ASN A 116 -15.30 -15.06 16.00
N ALA A 117 -15.15 -13.88 15.38
CA ALA A 117 -15.24 -13.72 13.94
C ALA A 117 -14.13 -14.49 13.24
N ARG A 118 -14.48 -15.24 12.18
CA ARG A 118 -13.52 -15.98 11.34
C ARG A 118 -13.09 -15.08 10.19
N VAL A 119 -11.83 -14.68 10.18
CA VAL A 119 -11.31 -13.71 9.21
C VAL A 119 -10.28 -14.38 8.31
N LEU A 120 -10.50 -14.30 7.00
CA LEU A 120 -9.53 -14.76 6.00
C LEU A 120 -8.88 -13.55 5.33
N PHE A 121 -7.57 -13.47 5.40
CA PHE A 121 -6.75 -12.57 4.60
C PHE A 121 -6.26 -13.32 3.37
N LEU A 122 -6.61 -12.80 2.19
CA LEU A 122 -6.05 -13.29 0.94
C LEU A 122 -4.57 -12.92 0.84
N ASN A 123 -4.24 -11.68 1.21
CA ASN A 123 -2.86 -11.20 1.35
C ASN A 123 -2.68 -10.63 2.77
N GLY A 124 -2.14 -11.45 3.66
CA GLY A 124 -1.81 -11.10 5.04
C GLY A 124 -0.67 -10.11 5.14
N GLN A 125 0.33 -10.21 4.26
CA GLN A 125 1.50 -9.31 4.26
C GLN A 125 1.09 -7.85 4.01
N ALA A 126 0.28 -7.59 2.98
CA ALA A 126 -0.27 -6.27 2.69
C ALA A 126 -1.30 -5.81 3.74
N GLY A 127 -2.03 -6.77 4.32
CA GLY A 127 -3.05 -6.54 5.34
C GLY A 127 -2.55 -6.59 6.78
N TYR A 128 -1.23 -6.55 7.04
CA TYR A 128 -0.69 -6.89 8.37
C TYR A 128 -1.21 -5.98 9.49
N ARG A 129 -1.33 -4.67 9.24
CA ARG A 129 -1.85 -3.70 10.22
C ARG A 129 -3.30 -3.96 10.61
N ILE A 130 -4.17 -4.20 9.63
CA ILE A 130 -5.58 -4.51 9.88
C ILE A 130 -5.72 -5.90 10.53
N ALA A 131 -4.90 -6.88 10.14
CA ALA A 131 -4.84 -8.18 10.80
C ALA A 131 -4.44 -8.07 12.27
N LYS A 132 -3.49 -7.19 12.59
CA LYS A 132 -3.11 -6.89 13.97
C LYS A 132 -4.26 -6.27 14.75
N ALA A 133 -4.95 -5.26 14.20
CA ALA A 133 -6.12 -4.67 14.84
C ALA A 133 -7.23 -5.70 15.09
N LEU A 134 -7.49 -6.61 14.15
CA LEU A 134 -8.48 -7.67 14.32
C LEU A 134 -8.05 -8.74 15.34
N SER A 135 -6.75 -9.01 15.47
CA SER A 135 -6.21 -9.93 16.48
C SER A 135 -6.44 -9.46 17.92
N GLU A 136 -6.77 -8.17 18.13
CA GLU A 136 -7.16 -7.64 19.44
C GLU A 136 -8.55 -8.14 19.87
N HIS A 137 -9.34 -8.72 18.95
CA HIS A 137 -10.74 -9.09 19.17
C HIS A 137 -11.08 -10.54 18.78
N THR A 138 -10.26 -11.21 17.95
CA THR A 138 -10.46 -12.61 17.57
C THR A 138 -9.14 -13.34 17.28
N ASP A 139 -9.04 -14.59 17.73
CA ASP A 139 -7.93 -15.50 17.42
C ASP A 139 -8.16 -16.28 16.11
N ASN A 140 -9.35 -16.22 15.52
CA ASN A 140 -9.72 -16.98 14.32
C ASN A 140 -9.27 -16.31 13.02
N LEU A 141 -7.98 -15.98 12.94
CA LEU A 141 -7.35 -15.37 11.78
C LEU A 141 -6.75 -16.44 10.87
N PHE A 142 -6.99 -16.32 9.57
CA PHE A 142 -6.47 -17.21 8.54
C PHE A 142 -5.77 -16.39 7.45
N PHE A 143 -4.62 -16.84 6.98
CA PHE A 143 -3.84 -16.17 5.95
C PHE A 143 -3.56 -17.14 4.80
N ALA A 144 -3.94 -16.74 3.58
CA ALA A 144 -3.82 -17.54 2.37
C ALA A 144 -2.52 -17.30 1.59
N ASP A 145 -1.60 -16.49 2.13
CA ASP A 145 -0.34 -16.10 1.49
C ASP A 145 0.44 -17.32 0.94
N PRO A 146 0.64 -18.44 1.67
CA PRO A 146 1.33 -19.61 1.11
C PRO A 146 0.67 -20.22 -0.14
N TYR A 147 -0.66 -20.15 -0.20
CA TYR A 147 -1.43 -20.65 -1.33
C TYR A 147 -1.35 -19.70 -2.52
N LEU A 148 -1.47 -18.40 -2.31
CA LEU A 148 -1.42 -17.43 -3.40
C LEU A 148 0.01 -17.26 -3.96
N ASP A 149 1.02 -17.29 -3.10
CA ASP A 149 2.41 -17.06 -3.52
C ASP A 149 3.02 -18.30 -4.19
N PHE A 150 2.75 -19.50 -3.67
CA PHE A 150 3.43 -20.75 -4.09
C PHE A 150 2.51 -21.95 -4.33
N GLY A 151 1.18 -21.78 -4.26
CA GLY A 151 0.23 -22.87 -4.45
C GLY A 151 0.21 -23.90 -3.31
N VAL A 152 0.78 -23.57 -2.14
CA VAL A 152 0.80 -24.49 -0.98
C VAL A 152 -0.60 -24.53 -0.36
N PRO A 153 -1.28 -25.70 -0.28
CA PRO A 153 -2.67 -25.80 0.16
C PRO A 153 -2.78 -25.77 1.71
N ARG A 154 -2.18 -24.77 2.35
CA ARG A 154 -2.18 -24.59 3.79
C ARG A 154 -2.33 -23.12 4.14
N LEU A 155 -3.27 -22.84 5.05
CA LEU A 155 -3.45 -21.51 5.63
C LEU A 155 -2.55 -21.35 6.86
N LEU A 156 -2.05 -20.15 7.06
CA LEU A 156 -1.44 -19.74 8.33
C LEU A 156 -2.58 -19.29 9.26
N THR A 157 -2.45 -19.53 10.55
CA THR A 157 -3.53 -19.33 11.53
C THR A 157 -3.16 -18.33 12.63
N SER A 158 -2.08 -17.57 12.46
CA SER A 158 -1.65 -16.56 13.44
C SER A 158 -0.70 -15.54 12.81
N LEU A 159 -0.63 -14.35 13.40
CA LEU A 159 0.33 -13.32 13.00
C LEU A 159 1.78 -13.81 13.09
N ARG A 160 2.12 -14.59 14.12
CA ARG A 160 3.47 -15.17 14.26
C ARG A 160 3.83 -16.11 13.11
N GLN A 161 2.88 -16.92 12.64
CA GLN A 161 3.10 -17.77 11.48
C GLN A 161 3.27 -16.93 10.21
N LEU A 162 2.48 -15.86 10.04
CA LEU A 162 2.63 -14.92 8.92
C LEU A 162 3.99 -14.22 8.93
N GLU A 163 4.46 -13.74 10.08
CA GLU A 163 5.78 -13.14 10.24
C GLU A 163 6.90 -14.12 9.91
N THR A 164 6.81 -15.35 10.44
CA THR A 164 7.80 -16.41 10.17
C THR A 164 7.82 -16.75 8.69
N TYR A 165 6.64 -16.96 8.08
CA TYR A 165 6.49 -17.21 6.66
C TYR A 165 7.14 -16.09 5.84
N THR A 166 6.83 -14.84 6.17
CA THR A 166 7.36 -13.66 5.48
C THR A 166 8.88 -13.57 5.58
N SER A 167 9.46 -13.78 6.76
CA SER A 167 10.93 -13.77 6.92
C SER A 167 11.64 -14.83 6.07
N LEU A 168 10.98 -15.98 5.84
CA LEU A 168 11.53 -17.06 5.03
C LEU A 168 11.37 -16.81 3.52
N THR A 169 10.28 -16.16 3.12
CA THR A 169 9.94 -15.96 1.70
C THR A 169 10.43 -14.64 1.13
N ALA A 170 10.62 -13.60 1.96
CA ALA A 170 11.07 -12.27 1.55
C ALA A 170 12.25 -12.26 0.56
N PRO A 171 13.33 -13.06 0.77
CA PRO A 171 14.46 -13.07 -0.18
C PRO A 171 14.12 -13.61 -1.58
N VAL A 172 13.02 -14.35 -1.70
CA VAL A 172 12.57 -14.98 -2.95
C VAL A 172 11.51 -14.14 -3.65
N THR A 173 10.53 -13.62 -2.91
CA THR A 173 9.42 -12.83 -3.46
C THR A 173 9.83 -11.39 -3.76
N PHE A 174 10.69 -10.80 -2.92
CA PHE A 174 11.13 -9.41 -3.04
C PHE A 174 12.64 -9.39 -3.25
N ARG A 175 13.08 -9.76 -4.46
CA ARG A 175 14.46 -9.45 -4.86
C ARG A 175 14.54 -7.93 -5.09
N PRO A 176 15.41 -7.19 -4.38
CA PRO A 176 15.66 -5.82 -4.74
C PRO A 176 16.17 -5.81 -6.18
N ALA A 177 15.49 -5.08 -7.06
CA ALA A 177 16.08 -4.71 -8.34
C ALA A 177 17.40 -4.02 -7.99
N ALA A 178 18.51 -4.50 -8.55
CA ALA A 178 19.79 -3.84 -8.37
C ALA A 178 19.61 -2.39 -8.83
N VAL A 179 19.53 -1.46 -7.88
CA VAL A 179 19.49 -0.04 -8.15
C VAL A 179 20.77 0.26 -8.92
N LYS A 180 20.63 0.60 -10.21
CA LYS A 180 21.75 1.14 -10.96
C LYS A 180 22.04 2.52 -10.36
N LEU A 181 23.09 2.57 -9.54
CA LEU A 181 23.79 3.81 -9.18
C LEU A 181 24.33 4.50 -10.44
#